data_AF-A0A923WJZ9-F1
#
_entry.id   AF-A0A923WJZ9-F1
#
_cell.length_a   1.000
_cell.length_b   1.000
_cell.length_c   1.000
_cell.angle_alpha   90.00
_cell.angle_beta   90.00
_cell.angle_gamma   90.00
#
_symmetry.space_group_name_H-M   'P 1'
#
loop_
_entity.id
_entity.type
_entity.pdbx_description
1 polymer ?
#
loop_
_entity_poly.entity_id
_entity_poly.type
_entity_poly.pdbx_seq_one_letter_code
_entity_poly.pdbx_strand_id
1 'polypeptide(L)'
;MKYYLICGERSGDLHSSNLIKALKEKDPEIKIRGVGGDLSRAAGMKVHIHYKDIAFMGFVEVFMNLFTIFSVLKKVKKDILSCKPDAVILVDFSGFNMKIAAFCKEQNIKVFYYISPKVWAWNTKRAWKIKKLVDHLFVILPFEKEFFQKFEYEVDYVGNPLRDAISNFKPNPDFLKKHALAADKKVVAILPGSRYQEVTMLLDRMAEVTFDFPQVQFVIAAVSNLDAEIYEP
;
A
#
# COMPACT_ATOMS: atom_id res chain seq x y z
N MET A 1 -18.39 13.86 -7.60
CA MET A 1 -17.38 13.66 -8.69
C MET A 1 -17.12 12.16 -8.94
N LYS A 2 -16.34 11.79 -9.96
CA LYS A 2 -15.93 10.41 -10.24
C LYS A 2 -14.41 10.26 -10.23
N TYR A 3 -13.89 9.40 -9.37
CA TYR A 3 -12.45 9.11 -9.29
C TYR A 3 -12.14 7.66 -9.62
N TYR A 4 -10.96 7.46 -10.22
CA TYR A 4 -10.39 6.14 -10.43
C TYR A 4 -9.16 5.97 -9.52
N LEU A 5 -9.22 5.07 -8.54
CA LEU A 5 -8.15 4.87 -7.56
C LEU A 5 -7.40 3.56 -7.82
N ILE A 6 -6.07 3.59 -7.70
CA ILE A 6 -5.21 2.39 -7.91
C ILE A 6 -4.23 2.21 -6.75
N CYS A 7 -4.36 1.08 -6.03
CA CYS A 7 -3.35 0.55 -5.13
C CYS A 7 -2.98 -0.90 -5.47
N GLY A 8 -1.74 -1.31 -5.19
CA GLY A 8 -1.20 -2.61 -5.62
C GLY A 8 -0.98 -3.65 -4.53
N GLU A 9 -1.23 -3.31 -3.27
CA GLU A 9 -0.97 -4.18 -2.13
C GLU A 9 -1.82 -3.81 -0.90
N ARG A 10 -1.72 -4.62 0.16
CA ARG A 10 -2.51 -4.48 1.41
C ARG A 10 -2.31 -3.14 2.11
N SER A 11 -1.07 -2.66 2.24
CA SER A 11 -0.74 -1.34 2.81
C SER A 11 -1.37 -0.22 1.97
N GLY A 12 -1.21 -0.29 0.65
CA GLY A 12 -1.86 0.64 -0.28
C GLY A 12 -3.38 0.63 -0.18
N ASP A 13 -4.00 -0.56 0.01
CA ASP A 13 -5.45 -0.70 0.21
C ASP A 13 -5.94 -0.05 1.51
N LEU A 14 -5.16 -0.17 2.59
CA LEU A 14 -5.43 0.53 3.84
C LEU A 14 -5.41 2.05 3.64
N HIS A 15 -4.36 2.58 3.02
CA HIS A 15 -4.23 4.02 2.76
C HIS A 15 -5.33 4.54 1.82
N SER A 16 -5.62 3.79 0.76
CA SER A 16 -6.75 4.03 -0.14
C SER A 16 -8.07 4.09 0.62
N SER A 17 -8.35 3.13 1.50
CA SER A 17 -9.61 3.07 2.24
C SER A 17 -9.81 4.29 3.16
N ASN A 18 -8.74 4.78 3.77
CA ASN A 18 -8.79 5.98 4.61
C ASN A 18 -9.04 7.23 3.76
N LEU A 19 -8.38 7.34 2.60
CA LEU A 19 -8.63 8.41 1.64
C LEU A 19 -10.09 8.40 1.15
N ILE A 20 -10.63 7.22 0.81
CA ILE A 20 -12.02 7.06 0.37
C ILE A 20 -13.01 7.56 1.44
N LYS A 21 -12.78 7.19 2.71
CA LYS A 21 -13.62 7.64 3.83
C LYS A 21 -13.59 9.16 3.96
N ALA A 22 -12.41 9.76 3.97
CA ALA A 22 -12.25 11.22 4.06
C ALA A 22 -12.88 11.95 2.86
N LEU A 23 -12.77 11.40 1.65
CA LEU A 23 -13.42 11.98 0.45
C LEU A 23 -14.94 11.93 0.57
N LYS A 24 -15.51 10.83 1.07
CA LYS A 24 -16.96 10.68 1.26
C LYS A 24 -17.52 11.58 2.36
N GLU A 25 -16.74 11.88 3.39
CA GLU A 25 -17.11 12.89 4.39
C GLU A 25 -17.24 14.30 3.78
N LYS A 26 -16.50 14.58 2.70
CA LYS A 26 -16.56 15.87 1.99
C LYS A 26 -17.58 15.89 0.85
N ASP A 27 -17.72 14.80 0.11
CA ASP A 27 -18.68 14.60 -0.98
C ASP A 27 -19.30 13.20 -0.88
N PRO A 28 -20.47 13.06 -0.23
CA PRO A 28 -21.15 11.76 -0.09
C PRO A 28 -21.58 11.12 -1.42
N GLU A 29 -21.76 11.91 -2.48
CA GLU A 29 -22.19 11.47 -3.81
C GLU A 29 -21.02 11.01 -4.70
N ILE A 30 -19.79 11.05 -4.17
CA ILE A 30 -18.58 10.70 -4.92
C ILE A 30 -18.58 9.23 -5.35
N LYS A 31 -18.26 8.99 -6.62
CA LYS A 31 -18.20 7.65 -7.20
C LYS A 31 -16.74 7.25 -7.36
N ILE A 32 -16.33 6.19 -6.66
CA ILE A 32 -14.94 5.72 -6.69
C ILE A 32 -14.92 4.31 -7.28
N ARG A 33 -14.07 4.09 -8.28
CA ARG A 33 -13.83 2.81 -8.93
C ARG A 33 -12.33 2.57 -9.02
N GLY A 34 -11.89 1.33 -9.12
CA GLY A 34 -10.54 1.05 -9.62
C GLY A 34 -9.94 -0.22 -9.06
N VAL A 35 -8.64 -0.16 -8.77
CA VAL A 35 -7.87 -1.31 -8.30
C VAL A 35 -7.63 -1.15 -6.80
N GLY A 36 -8.02 -2.17 -6.03
CA GLY A 36 -7.76 -2.19 -4.60
C GLY A 36 -8.16 -3.49 -3.98
N GLY A 37 -8.46 -3.49 -2.68
CA GLY A 37 -8.80 -4.70 -1.94
C GLY A 37 -10.07 -4.58 -1.13
N ASP A 38 -10.18 -5.46 -0.14
CA ASP A 38 -11.35 -5.57 0.71
C ASP A 38 -11.58 -4.30 1.55
N LEU A 39 -10.53 -3.59 1.97
CA LEU A 39 -10.68 -2.36 2.75
C LEU A 39 -11.24 -1.22 1.88
N SER A 40 -10.73 -1.05 0.66
CA SER A 40 -11.28 -0.06 -0.27
C SER A 40 -12.71 -0.41 -0.68
N ARG A 41 -13.01 -1.70 -0.87
CA ARG A 41 -14.38 -2.17 -1.14
C ARG A 41 -15.32 -1.80 0.02
N ALA A 42 -14.91 -2.08 1.26
CA ALA A 42 -15.70 -1.74 2.45
C ALA A 42 -15.87 -0.23 2.65
N ALA A 43 -14.88 0.58 2.26
CA ALA A 43 -15.01 2.04 2.22
C ALA A 43 -15.94 2.53 1.07
N GLY A 44 -16.39 1.60 0.22
CA GLY A 44 -17.38 1.79 -0.83
C GLY A 44 -16.78 2.25 -2.17
N MET A 45 -15.56 1.80 -2.48
CA MET A 45 -15.05 1.78 -3.84
C MET A 45 -15.63 0.58 -4.61
N LYS A 46 -16.04 0.81 -5.86
CA LYS A 46 -16.33 -0.26 -6.80
C LYS A 46 -15.02 -0.87 -7.32
N VAL A 47 -14.54 -1.93 -6.65
CA VAL A 47 -13.31 -2.61 -7.05
C VAL A 47 -13.50 -3.33 -8.39
N HIS A 48 -12.72 -2.95 -9.40
CA HIS A 48 -12.68 -3.58 -10.72
C HIS A 48 -11.71 -4.77 -10.75
N ILE A 49 -10.53 -4.62 -10.12
CA ILE A 49 -9.50 -5.66 -10.02
C ILE A 49 -9.03 -5.70 -8.57
N HIS A 50 -8.92 -6.90 -8.00
CA HIS A 50 -8.39 -7.05 -6.65
C HIS A 50 -6.85 -7.00 -6.70
N TYR A 51 -6.19 -6.33 -5.76
CA TYR A 51 -4.72 -6.23 -5.78
C TYR A 51 -4.04 -7.61 -5.71
N LYS A 52 -4.66 -8.62 -5.08
CA LYS A 52 -4.18 -10.01 -5.06
C LYS A 52 -4.02 -10.60 -6.48
N ASP A 53 -4.83 -10.16 -7.44
CA ASP A 53 -4.74 -10.60 -8.84
C ASP A 53 -3.52 -9.97 -9.57
N ILE A 54 -2.84 -9.01 -8.91
CA ILE A 54 -1.67 -8.29 -9.38
C ILE A 54 -0.42 -8.64 -8.56
N ALA A 55 -0.61 -8.95 -7.26
CA ALA A 55 0.42 -9.01 -6.21
C ALA A 55 1.09 -10.39 -6.04
N PHE A 56 1.02 -11.29 -7.03
CA PHE A 56 1.97 -12.42 -7.13
C PHE A 56 3.36 -11.84 -7.45
N MET A 57 4.00 -11.27 -6.43
CA MET A 57 5.25 -10.53 -6.48
C MET A 57 6.27 -11.17 -5.55
N GLY A 58 6.74 -12.34 -5.98
CA GLY A 58 8.05 -12.84 -5.60
C GLY A 58 9.11 -12.50 -6.65
N PHE A 59 10.37 -12.27 -6.25
CA PHE A 59 11.45 -11.87 -7.19
C PHE A 59 11.59 -12.81 -8.41
N VAL A 60 11.34 -14.11 -8.22
CA VAL A 60 11.37 -15.14 -9.27
C VAL A 60 10.11 -15.12 -10.15
N GLU A 61 8.95 -14.78 -9.57
CA GLU A 61 7.67 -14.71 -10.27
C GLU A 61 7.52 -13.45 -11.13
N VAL A 62 8.25 -12.37 -10.84
CA VAL A 62 8.20 -11.10 -11.61
C VAL A 62 8.51 -11.32 -13.10
N PHE A 63 9.44 -12.21 -13.44
CA PHE A 63 9.77 -12.51 -14.84
C PHE A 63 8.67 -13.32 -15.55
N MET A 64 8.07 -14.31 -14.88
CA MET A 64 6.94 -15.08 -15.45
C MET A 64 5.64 -14.28 -15.50
N ASN A 65 5.44 -13.34 -14.57
CA ASN A 65 4.24 -12.53 -14.45
C ASN A 65 4.27 -11.21 -15.23
N LEU A 66 5.31 -10.96 -16.04
CA LEU A 66 5.37 -9.76 -16.89
C LEU A 66 4.16 -9.69 -17.84
N PHE A 67 3.78 -10.82 -18.45
CA PHE A 67 2.58 -10.92 -19.30
C PHE A 67 1.29 -10.61 -18.53
N THR A 68 1.17 -11.12 -17.30
CA THR A 68 0.05 -10.84 -16.40
C THR A 68 -0.04 -9.36 -16.08
N ILE A 69 1.09 -8.71 -15.76
CA ILE A 69 1.16 -7.27 -15.51
C ILE A 69 0.71 -6.47 -16.74
N PHE A 70 1.17 -6.84 -17.95
CA PHE A 70 0.73 -6.18 -19.18
C PHE A 70 -0.76 -6.38 -19.46
N SER A 71 -1.28 -7.58 -19.20
CA SER A 71 -2.71 -7.89 -19.33
C SER A 71 -3.56 -7.06 -18.37
N VAL A 72 -3.17 -7.00 -17.09
CA VAL A 72 -3.81 -6.15 -16.07
C VAL A 72 -3.73 -4.68 -16.46
N LEU A 73 -2.56 -4.20 -16.90
CA LEU A 73 -2.38 -2.83 -17.34
C LEU A 73 -3.34 -2.49 -18.49
N LYS A 74 -3.51 -3.38 -19.47
CA LYS A 74 -4.46 -3.21 -20.57
C LYS A 74 -5.91 -3.16 -20.07
N LYS A 75 -6.29 -4.04 -19.14
CA LYS A 75 -7.62 -4.04 -18.51
C LYS A 75 -7.90 -2.72 -17.79
N VAL A 76 -6.98 -2.26 -16.94
CA VAL A 76 -7.10 -1.00 -16.21
C VAL A 76 -7.20 0.20 -17.15
N LYS A 77 -6.36 0.27 -18.19
CA LYS A 77 -6.45 1.34 -19.20
C LYS A 77 -7.82 1.39 -19.88
N LYS A 78 -8.33 0.23 -20.30
CA LYS A 78 -9.68 0.11 -20.90
C LYS A 78 -10.76 0.56 -19.92
N ASP A 79 -10.63 0.16 -18.65
CA ASP A 79 -11.61 0.50 -17.62
C ASP A 79 -11.59 1.99 -17.27
N ILE A 80 -10.42 2.62 -17.21
CA ILE A 80 -10.29 4.09 -17.06
C ILE A 80 -11.04 4.81 -18.18
N LEU A 81 -10.83 4.40 -19.44
CA LEU A 81 -11.50 5.03 -20.60
C LEU A 81 -13.02 4.83 -20.57
N SER A 82 -13.49 3.65 -20.15
CA SER A 82 -14.92 3.37 -20.02
C SER A 82 -15.54 4.13 -18.84
N CYS A 83 -14.81 4.24 -17.74
CA CYS A 83 -15.22 4.92 -16.53
C CYS A 83 -15.33 6.43 -16.76
N LYS A 84 -14.45 7.02 -17.57
CA LYS A 84 -14.32 8.48 -17.78
C LYS A 84 -14.28 9.23 -16.44
N PRO A 85 -13.25 8.98 -15.61
CA PRO A 85 -13.13 9.66 -14.32
C PRO A 85 -12.73 11.12 -14.52
N ASP A 86 -13.10 11.97 -13.57
CA ASP A 86 -12.63 13.36 -13.48
C ASP A 86 -11.14 13.40 -13.13
N ALA A 87 -10.67 12.41 -12.36
CA ALA A 87 -9.26 12.23 -12.04
C ALA A 87 -8.91 10.78 -11.68
N VAL A 88 -7.63 10.43 -11.87
CA VAL A 88 -7.03 9.18 -11.42
C VAL A 88 -6.16 9.46 -10.19
N ILE A 89 -6.34 8.67 -9.14
CA ILE A 89 -5.59 8.76 -7.89
C ILE A 89 -4.72 7.51 -7.76
N LEU A 90 -3.41 7.70 -7.81
CA LEU A 90 -2.41 6.66 -7.67
C LEU A 90 -2.00 6.58 -6.20
N VAL A 91 -2.00 5.39 -5.60
CA VAL A 91 -1.59 5.18 -4.20
C VAL A 91 -0.41 4.22 -4.17
N ASP A 92 0.77 4.73 -3.81
CA ASP A 92 2.04 4.00 -3.82
C ASP A 92 2.27 3.23 -5.15
N PHE A 93 2.77 1.99 -5.13
CA PHE A 93 2.82 1.04 -6.25
C PHE A 93 3.50 1.57 -7.52
N SER A 94 4.68 2.17 -7.35
CA SER A 94 5.37 2.99 -8.36
C SER A 94 5.57 2.39 -9.75
N GLY A 95 5.93 1.11 -9.85
CA GLY A 95 6.24 0.49 -11.14
C GLY A 95 5.02 0.47 -12.08
N PHE A 96 3.86 0.10 -11.55
CA PHE A 96 2.60 0.05 -12.28
C PHE A 96 1.98 1.45 -12.43
N ASN A 97 1.93 2.22 -11.35
CA ASN A 97 1.26 3.51 -11.31
C ASN A 97 1.93 4.54 -12.24
N MET A 98 3.25 4.51 -12.41
CA MET A 98 3.92 5.38 -13.39
C MET A 98 3.59 5.04 -14.85
N LYS A 99 3.22 3.79 -15.18
CA LYS A 99 2.74 3.42 -16.52
C LYS A 99 1.30 3.90 -16.74
N ILE A 100 0.48 3.90 -15.69
CA ILE A 100 -0.87 4.49 -15.74
C ILE A 100 -0.80 6.01 -15.85
N ALA A 101 0.07 6.68 -15.08
CA ALA A 101 0.25 8.14 -15.15
C ALA A 101 0.61 8.60 -16.57
N ALA A 102 1.57 7.91 -17.22
CA ALA A 102 1.93 8.16 -18.61
C ALA A 102 0.73 8.07 -19.56
N PHE A 103 -0.04 6.98 -19.44
CA PHE A 103 -1.25 6.78 -20.23
C PHE A 103 -2.32 7.85 -19.97
N CYS A 104 -2.56 8.22 -18.70
CA CYS A 104 -3.54 9.25 -18.36
C CYS A 104 -3.16 10.60 -18.96
N LYS A 105 -1.86 10.93 -18.99
CA LYS A 105 -1.36 12.15 -19.62
C LYS A 105 -1.64 12.18 -21.13
N GLU A 106 -1.47 11.05 -21.82
CA GLU A 106 -1.83 10.92 -23.25
C GLU A 106 -3.34 11.08 -23.50
N GLN A 107 -4.18 10.75 -22.51
CA GLN A 107 -5.63 10.86 -22.58
C GLN A 107 -6.18 12.16 -21.99
N ASN A 108 -5.31 13.11 -21.58
CA ASN A 108 -5.69 14.35 -20.90
C ASN A 108 -6.52 14.14 -19.61
N ILE A 109 -6.27 13.05 -18.88
CA ILE A 109 -6.90 12.75 -17.59
C ILE A 109 -6.00 13.24 -16.46
N LYS A 110 -6.58 13.98 -15.50
CA LYS A 110 -5.84 14.48 -14.33
C LYS A 110 -5.32 13.34 -13.46
N VAL A 111 -4.07 13.43 -13.02
CA VAL A 111 -3.39 12.43 -12.20
C VAL A 111 -2.96 13.05 -10.87
N PHE A 112 -3.50 12.51 -9.79
CA PHE A 112 -3.03 12.75 -8.43
C PHE A 112 -2.25 11.53 -7.96
N TYR A 113 -1.18 11.75 -7.22
CA TYR A 113 -0.39 10.65 -6.67
C TYR A 113 -0.20 10.84 -5.17
N TYR A 114 -0.78 9.91 -4.40
CA TYR A 114 -0.65 9.81 -2.96
C TYR A 114 0.40 8.76 -2.58
N ILE A 115 1.30 9.14 -1.66
CA ILE A 115 2.46 8.34 -1.23
C ILE A 115 3.44 8.18 -2.39
N SER A 116 4.41 9.10 -2.43
CA SER A 116 5.37 9.15 -3.52
C SER A 116 6.30 7.93 -3.54
N PRO A 117 6.76 7.49 -4.72
CA PRO A 117 7.86 6.54 -4.79
C PRO A 117 9.10 7.14 -4.11
N LYS A 118 9.80 6.34 -3.29
CA LYS A 118 11.02 6.75 -2.54
C LYS A 118 12.23 6.97 -3.45
N VAL A 119 12.11 7.82 -4.49
CA VAL A 119 13.13 8.10 -5.50
C VAL A 119 14.37 8.77 -4.91
N TRP A 120 14.21 9.45 -3.77
CA TRP A 120 15.29 10.05 -3.00
C TRP A 120 16.30 9.00 -2.49
N ALA A 121 15.90 7.74 -2.31
CA ALA A 121 16.76 6.70 -1.75
C ALA A 121 17.68 6.01 -2.78
N TRP A 122 17.46 6.19 -4.09
CA TRP A 122 18.20 5.40 -5.10
C TRP A 122 18.26 5.98 -6.51
N ASN A 123 17.23 6.67 -7.02
CA ASN A 123 17.21 7.19 -8.39
C ASN A 123 16.46 8.52 -8.49
N THR A 124 17.15 9.58 -8.07
CA THR A 124 16.62 10.94 -7.99
C THR A 124 16.18 11.48 -9.35
N LYS A 125 16.79 11.04 -10.46
CA LYS A 125 16.39 11.42 -11.83
C LYS A 125 14.93 11.05 -12.15
N ARG A 126 14.34 10.05 -11.46
CA ARG A 126 12.92 9.71 -11.63
C ARG A 126 11.98 10.82 -11.15
N ALA A 127 12.42 11.76 -10.32
CA ALA A 127 11.60 12.90 -9.89
C ALA A 127 11.12 13.75 -11.07
N TRP A 128 11.97 13.99 -12.08
CA TRP A 128 11.59 14.67 -13.33
C TRP A 128 10.44 13.97 -14.06
N LYS A 129 10.47 12.63 -14.09
CA LYS A 129 9.42 11.83 -14.72
C LYS A 129 8.11 11.90 -13.94
N ILE A 130 8.18 11.93 -12.61
CA ILE A 130 7.00 12.11 -11.74
C ILE A 130 6.39 13.48 -12.03
N LYS A 131 7.17 14.56 -11.94
CA LYS A 131 6.73 15.94 -12.25
C LYS A 131 6.04 16.06 -13.60
N LYS A 132 6.57 15.40 -14.64
CA LYS A 132 6.00 15.43 -15.99
C LYS A 132 4.62 14.74 -16.09
N LEU A 133 4.40 13.68 -15.31
CA LEU A 133 3.27 12.77 -15.48
C LEU A 133 2.19 12.91 -14.42
N VAL A 134 2.48 13.57 -13.30
CA VAL A 134 1.61 13.71 -12.15
C VAL A 134 1.28 15.17 -11.99
N ASP A 135 -0.01 15.50 -12.02
CA ASP A 135 -0.46 16.88 -11.91
C ASP A 135 -0.30 17.39 -10.47
N HIS A 136 -0.49 16.53 -9.46
CA HIS A 136 -0.24 16.89 -8.06
C HIS A 136 0.21 15.69 -7.22
N LEU A 137 1.22 15.90 -6.36
CA LEU A 137 1.83 14.86 -5.54
C LEU A 137 1.60 15.15 -4.05
N PHE A 138 1.16 14.12 -3.32
CA PHE A 138 1.00 14.13 -1.87
C PHE A 138 2.04 13.22 -1.22
N VAL A 139 2.98 13.82 -0.51
CA VAL A 139 4.10 13.17 0.17
C VAL A 139 3.80 12.97 1.65
N ILE A 140 4.41 11.94 2.25
CA ILE A 140 4.08 11.51 3.63
C ILE A 140 5.26 11.63 4.59
N LEU A 141 6.45 11.97 4.08
CA LEU A 141 7.59 12.31 4.91
C LEU A 141 7.89 13.80 4.76
N PRO A 142 8.16 14.54 5.85
CA PRO A 142 8.28 15.98 5.81
C PRO A 142 9.38 16.44 4.83
N PHE A 143 10.54 15.77 4.86
CA PHE A 143 11.70 16.10 4.01
C PHE A 143 11.46 15.90 2.49
N GLU A 144 10.41 15.17 2.10
CA GLU A 144 10.11 14.93 0.68
C GLU A 144 9.71 16.22 -0.02
N LYS A 145 9.13 17.18 0.70
CA LYS A 145 8.78 18.50 0.16
C LYS A 145 10.03 19.26 -0.31
N GLU A 146 11.04 19.36 0.55
CA GLU A 146 12.32 19.98 0.23
C GLU A 146 13.07 19.20 -0.85
N PHE A 147 12.92 17.88 -0.89
CA PHE A 147 13.48 17.06 -1.97
C PHE A 147 12.88 17.42 -3.33
N PHE A 148 11.55 17.48 -3.46
CA PHE A 148 10.89 17.79 -4.74
C PHE A 148 11.03 19.25 -5.17
N GLN A 149 11.21 20.18 -4.22
CA GLN A 149 11.51 21.57 -4.51
C GLN A 149 12.78 21.75 -5.36
N LYS A 150 13.79 20.87 -5.19
CA LYS A 150 15.02 20.85 -6.03
C LYS A 150 14.76 20.57 -7.51
N PHE A 151 13.57 20.06 -7.84
CA PHE A 151 13.09 19.79 -9.19
C PHE A 151 12.03 20.81 -9.63
N GLU A 152 11.86 21.90 -8.87
CA GLU A 152 10.83 22.92 -9.06
C GLU A 152 9.43 22.29 -9.14
N TYR A 153 9.19 21.26 -8.33
CA TYR A 153 7.91 20.58 -8.25
C TYR A 153 7.30 20.85 -6.88
N GLU A 154 6.24 21.65 -6.87
CA GLU A 154 5.46 21.88 -5.65
C GLU A 154 4.62 20.64 -5.33
N VAL A 155 4.71 20.21 -4.06
CA VAL A 155 4.08 18.99 -3.56
C VAL A 155 3.56 19.24 -2.15
N ASP A 156 2.52 18.50 -1.76
CA ASP A 156 1.88 18.65 -0.46
C ASP A 156 2.35 17.57 0.51
N TYR A 157 2.87 17.99 1.66
CA TYR A 157 3.08 17.10 2.78
C TYR A 157 1.77 16.91 3.55
N VAL A 158 1.25 15.68 3.55
CA VAL A 158 -0.05 15.36 4.14
C VAL A 158 0.05 14.56 5.44
N GLY A 159 1.26 14.39 5.98
CA GLY A 159 1.50 13.57 7.16
C GLY A 159 1.63 12.08 6.86
N ASN A 160 2.23 11.35 7.80
CA ASN A 160 2.40 9.91 7.68
C ASN A 160 1.17 9.18 8.25
N PRO A 161 0.44 8.36 7.47
CA PRO A 161 -0.71 7.61 7.95
C PRO A 161 -0.44 6.71 9.17
N LEU A 162 0.81 6.31 9.38
CA LEU A 162 1.22 5.55 10.57
C LEU A 162 0.96 6.33 11.86
N ARG A 163 1.10 7.67 11.83
CA ARG A 163 0.85 8.52 13.00
C ARG A 163 -0.61 8.44 13.44
N ASP A 164 -1.53 8.46 12.49
CA ASP A 164 -2.96 8.35 12.80
C ASP A 164 -3.31 6.95 13.29
N ALA A 165 -2.69 5.91 12.73
CA ALA A 165 -2.87 4.54 13.18
C ALA A 165 -2.42 4.35 14.64
N ILE A 166 -1.28 4.93 15.02
CA ILE A 166 -0.77 4.92 16.40
C ILE A 166 -1.70 5.73 17.32
N SER A 167 -2.13 6.92 16.90
CA SER A 167 -3.02 7.77 17.69
C SER A 167 -4.38 7.12 17.96
N ASN A 168 -4.87 6.30 17.03
CA ASN A 168 -6.16 5.60 17.15
C ASN A 168 -6.02 4.22 17.80
N PHE A 169 -4.80 3.74 18.05
CA PHE A 169 -4.57 2.43 18.65
C PHE A 169 -4.99 2.44 20.12
N LYS A 170 -5.88 1.51 20.48
CA LYS A 170 -6.27 1.24 21.86
C LYS A 170 -5.76 -0.15 22.24
N PRO A 171 -4.82 -0.27 23.21
CA PRO A 171 -4.38 -1.55 23.70
C PRO A 171 -5.57 -2.38 24.18
N ASN A 172 -5.63 -3.65 23.78
CA ASN A 172 -6.63 -4.57 24.31
C ASN A 172 -6.19 -5.02 25.72
N PRO A 173 -6.93 -4.69 26.79
CA PRO A 173 -6.55 -5.07 28.15
C PRO A 173 -6.52 -6.60 28.34
N ASP A 174 -7.31 -7.33 27.56
CA ASP A 174 -7.39 -8.79 27.62
C ASP A 174 -6.41 -9.51 26.69
N PHE A 175 -5.48 -8.79 26.05
CA PHE A 175 -4.56 -9.38 25.07
C PHE A 175 -3.78 -10.58 25.64
N LEU A 176 -3.19 -10.42 26.83
CA LEU A 176 -2.42 -11.49 27.47
C LEU A 176 -3.30 -12.71 27.76
N LYS A 177 -4.48 -12.49 28.33
CA LYS A 177 -5.44 -13.55 28.65
C LYS A 177 -5.92 -14.28 27.40
N LYS A 178 -6.29 -13.54 26.36
CA LYS A 178 -6.77 -14.07 25.08
C LYS A 178 -5.74 -14.98 24.40
N HIS A 179 -4.45 -14.66 24.55
CA HIS A 179 -3.35 -15.38 23.94
C HIS A 179 -2.59 -16.31 24.91
N ALA A 180 -3.14 -16.56 26.10
CA ALA A 180 -2.52 -17.39 27.15
C ALA A 180 -1.06 -16.98 27.48
N LEU A 181 -0.79 -15.67 27.48
CA LEU A 181 0.51 -15.10 27.82
C LEU A 181 0.59 -14.80 29.32
N ALA A 182 1.75 -15.04 29.92
CA ALA A 182 1.98 -14.86 31.34
C ALA A 182 2.30 -13.39 31.63
N ALA A 183 1.58 -12.79 32.58
CA ALA A 183 1.71 -11.37 32.88
C ALA A 183 3.05 -10.99 33.56
N ASP A 184 3.74 -11.97 34.14
CA ASP A 184 5.04 -11.84 34.79
C ASP A 184 6.23 -12.00 33.83
N LYS A 185 5.98 -12.36 32.56
CA LYS A 185 7.02 -12.51 31.54
C LYS A 185 6.98 -11.39 30.51
N LYS A 186 8.16 -11.10 29.95
CA LYS A 186 8.27 -10.17 28.81
C LYS A 186 7.71 -10.84 27.56
N VAL A 187 6.91 -10.09 26.81
CA VAL A 187 6.38 -10.52 25.51
C VAL A 187 7.13 -9.79 24.40
N VAL A 188 7.61 -10.52 23.40
CA VAL A 188 8.29 -9.97 22.21
C VAL A 188 7.58 -10.46 20.95
N ALA A 189 7.24 -9.53 20.05
CA ALA A 189 6.62 -9.88 18.79
C ALA A 189 7.68 -10.15 17.70
N ILE A 190 7.48 -11.24 16.96
CA ILE A 190 8.20 -11.57 15.73
C ILE A 190 7.31 -11.13 14.56
N LEU A 191 7.84 -10.24 13.71
CA LEU A 191 7.12 -9.67 12.56
C LEU A 191 7.84 -10.11 11.28
N PRO A 192 7.59 -11.34 10.79
CA PRO A 192 8.35 -11.92 9.68
C PRO A 192 7.99 -11.32 8.31
N GLY A 193 7.01 -10.43 8.27
CA GLY A 193 6.57 -9.73 7.07
C GLY A 193 5.10 -9.98 6.75
N SER A 194 4.67 -9.47 5.60
CA SER A 194 3.26 -9.55 5.16
C SER A 194 3.09 -10.28 3.83
N ARG A 195 4.21 -10.68 3.22
CA ARG A 195 4.28 -11.41 1.96
C ARG A 195 4.77 -12.82 2.20
N TYR A 196 4.26 -13.77 1.42
CA TYR A 196 4.63 -15.18 1.50
C TYR A 196 6.15 -15.38 1.57
N GLN A 197 6.90 -14.80 0.61
CA GLN A 197 8.36 -14.93 0.57
C GLN A 197 9.08 -14.34 1.78
N GLU A 198 8.61 -13.20 2.30
CA GLU A 198 9.19 -12.58 3.50
C GLU A 198 9.04 -13.56 4.68
N VAL A 199 7.84 -14.10 4.86
CA VAL A 199 7.55 -15.04 5.95
C VAL A 199 8.39 -16.31 5.81
N THR A 200 8.38 -16.97 4.65
CA THR A 200 9.11 -18.23 4.44
C THR A 200 10.63 -18.08 4.52
N MET A 201 11.18 -16.88 4.28
CA MET A 201 12.63 -16.64 4.36
C MET A 201 13.09 -16.15 5.72
N LEU A 202 12.25 -15.39 6.44
CA LEU A 202 12.65 -14.68 7.65
C LEU A 202 12.14 -15.33 8.93
N LEU A 203 11.00 -16.03 8.91
CA LEU A 203 10.36 -16.51 10.13
C LEU A 203 11.28 -17.45 10.92
N ASP A 204 11.78 -18.51 10.30
CA ASP A 204 12.66 -19.49 10.97
C ASP A 204 13.90 -18.80 11.52
N ARG A 205 14.51 -17.91 10.72
CA ARG A 205 15.71 -17.18 11.12
C ARG A 205 15.46 -16.23 12.28
N MET A 206 14.29 -15.59 12.33
CA MET A 206 13.89 -14.76 13.47
C MET A 206 13.56 -15.61 14.69
N ALA A 207 12.97 -16.80 14.50
CA ALA A 207 12.59 -17.72 15.56
C ALA A 207 13.80 -18.32 16.29
N GLU A 208 14.97 -18.36 15.66
CA GLU A 208 16.22 -18.77 16.33
C GLU A 208 16.52 -17.96 17.60
N VAL A 209 16.10 -16.69 17.67
CA VAL A 209 16.28 -15.84 18.86
C VAL A 209 15.59 -16.42 20.11
N THR A 210 14.61 -17.30 19.93
CA THR A 210 13.89 -17.93 21.04
C THR A 210 14.81 -18.83 21.88
N PHE A 211 15.85 -19.41 21.28
CA PHE A 211 16.80 -20.28 21.96
C PHE A 211 17.70 -19.51 22.95
N ASP A 212 18.01 -18.25 22.65
CA ASP A 212 18.87 -17.40 23.48
C ASP A 212 18.12 -16.76 24.66
N PHE A 213 16.78 -16.71 24.59
CA PHE A 213 15.94 -16.04 25.58
C PHE A 213 14.76 -16.90 26.07
N PRO A 214 15.00 -18.08 26.68
CA PRO A 214 13.95 -19.01 27.11
C PRO A 214 12.97 -18.45 28.16
N GLN A 215 13.35 -17.36 28.84
CA GLN A 215 12.53 -16.63 29.81
C GLN A 215 11.51 -15.67 29.16
N VAL A 216 11.63 -15.39 27.86
CA VAL A 216 10.78 -14.46 27.11
C VAL A 216 9.68 -15.24 26.39
N GLN A 217 8.49 -14.64 26.28
CA GLN A 217 7.41 -15.16 25.47
C GLN A 217 7.42 -14.50 24.09
N PHE A 218 7.69 -15.28 23.06
CA PHE A 218 7.67 -14.80 21.68
C PHE A 218 6.30 -15.06 21.04
N VAL A 219 5.78 -14.07 20.32
CA VAL A 219 4.51 -14.18 19.57
C VAL A 219 4.72 -13.81 18.12
N ILE A 220 4.20 -14.61 17.19
CA ILE A 220 4.29 -14.33 15.76
C ILE A 220 3.10 -13.48 15.34
N ALA A 221 3.37 -12.30 14.78
CA ALA A 221 2.34 -11.42 14.25
C ALA A 221 1.94 -11.87 12.82
N ALA A 222 0.94 -12.75 12.73
CA ALA A 222 0.43 -13.25 11.46
C ALA A 222 -0.51 -12.25 10.75
N VAL A 223 -0.50 -12.25 9.41
CA VAL A 223 -1.44 -11.47 8.60
C VAL A 223 -2.55 -12.35 8.04
N SER A 224 -3.81 -11.89 8.15
CA SER A 224 -5.02 -12.61 7.73
C SER A 224 -5.14 -12.91 6.22
N ASN A 225 -4.20 -12.43 5.39
CA ASN A 225 -4.23 -12.62 3.93
C ASN A 225 -3.29 -13.72 3.45
N LEU A 226 -2.53 -14.33 4.35
CA LEU A 226 -1.70 -15.50 4.09
C LEU A 226 -2.33 -16.68 4.82
N ASP A 227 -1.99 -17.89 4.37
CA ASP A 227 -2.43 -19.10 5.06
C ASP A 227 -1.87 -19.12 6.49
N ALA A 228 -2.61 -19.69 7.44
CA ALA A 228 -2.12 -19.83 8.81
C ALA A 228 -0.98 -20.85 8.87
N GLU A 229 -1.01 -21.86 8.01
CA GLU A 229 -0.03 -22.95 7.96
C GLU A 229 1.41 -22.46 7.77
N ILE A 230 1.63 -21.33 7.10
CA ILE A 230 2.99 -20.80 6.88
C ILE A 230 3.65 -20.26 8.16
N TYR A 231 2.88 -20.09 9.23
CA TYR A 231 3.35 -19.62 10.53
C TYR A 231 3.48 -20.75 11.54
N GLU A 232 3.09 -21.97 11.16
CA GLU A 232 3.29 -23.16 11.98
C GLU A 232 4.73 -23.68 11.80
N PRO A 233 5.35 -24.17 12.89
CA PRO A 233 6.71 -24.72 12.87
C PRO A 233 6.82 -26.09 12.18
#